data_AF-A0A8S9TZ32-F1
#
_entry.id   AF-A0A8S9TZ32-F1
#
_cell.length_a   1.000
_cell.length_b   1.000
_cell.length_c   1.000
_cell.angle_alpha   90.00
_cell.angle_beta   90.00
_cell.angle_gamma   90.00
#
_symmetry.space_group_name_H-M   'P 1'
#
loop_
_entity.id
_entity.type
_entity.pdbx_description
1 polymer ?
#
loop_
_entity_poly.entity_id
_entity_poly.type
_entity_poly.pdbx_seq_one_letter_code
_entity_poly.pdbx_strand_id
1 'polypeptide(L)'
;MFGGAIYKRPKARLKRRGEELQVEINIRYVIPEVLVDKSVAAAKNAVFREQTASKKTPTLGEIGVHILGVGVFSLQDVNTMKEWHTLSKRIKSTRDLIKWVQSKPESGVQQSILSTLPTLNMYSAFKSRIAETIVQFQDLTRFAGENWLCDGCIFVAALHAVKQAQPIGKNRGGDTEVLVVDSVFLGFELEVDRKRLIDTDKHILNKGDNGRIVFFPVNISVDVPHWCAAIVDFRSCSIWIYDPKQKLDYIDEVERIMKSYVVPLIDPAFKFRFKYSSSWLQKDGYNCGVLIVKWFETYLKVAMNTKQQEDLRALTPEQIPEKDIEECRYKMFETIWLDIFDN
;
A
#
# COMPACT_ATOMS: atom_id res chain seq x y z
N MET A 1 16.93 32.13 3.87
CA MET A 1 17.91 31.59 2.89
C MET A 1 17.24 31.05 1.62
N PHE A 2 16.28 30.11 1.68
CA PHE A 2 15.81 29.39 0.48
C PHE A 2 14.50 29.88 -0.18
N GLY A 3 13.83 30.90 0.37
CA GLY A 3 12.43 31.23 0.03
C GLY A 3 12.14 31.46 -1.47
N GLY A 4 13.01 32.18 -2.18
CA GLY A 4 12.87 32.36 -3.63
C GLY A 4 13.52 31.24 -4.46
N ALA A 5 14.38 30.42 -3.87
CA ALA A 5 15.13 29.39 -4.57
C ALA A 5 14.24 28.18 -4.91
N ILE A 6 13.29 27.82 -4.04
CA ILE A 6 12.38 26.68 -4.25
C ILE A 6 11.57 26.79 -5.55
N TYR A 7 11.32 28.01 -6.06
CA TYR A 7 10.60 28.25 -7.31
C TYR A 7 11.50 28.24 -8.55
N LYS A 8 12.82 28.24 -8.36
CA LYS A 8 13.81 28.27 -9.45
C LYS A 8 14.23 26.85 -9.84
N ARG A 9 14.66 26.69 -11.09
CA ARG A 9 15.21 25.43 -11.60
C ARG A 9 16.74 25.39 -11.41
N PRO A 10 17.27 24.40 -10.67
CA PRO A 10 18.71 24.14 -10.63
C PRO A 10 19.27 23.84 -12.03
N LYS A 11 20.54 24.18 -12.26
CA LYS A 11 21.26 23.88 -13.50
C LYS A 11 22.45 22.99 -13.19
N ALA A 12 22.47 21.78 -13.74
CA ALA A 12 23.62 20.88 -13.63
C ALA A 12 24.56 21.06 -14.83
N ARG A 13 25.87 21.06 -14.57
CA ARG A 13 26.92 21.12 -15.58
C ARG A 13 28.08 20.18 -15.21
N LEU A 14 28.74 19.67 -16.24
CA LEU A 14 29.98 18.91 -16.04
C LEU A 14 31.16 19.84 -15.78
N LYS A 15 32.10 19.37 -14.96
CA LYS A 15 33.44 19.92 -14.83
C LYS A 15 34.17 19.75 -16.17
N ARG A 16 34.52 20.84 -16.84
CA ARG A 16 35.37 20.78 -18.04
C ARG A 16 36.82 20.52 -17.64
N ARG A 17 37.59 19.91 -18.54
CA ARG A 17 39.02 19.64 -18.33
C ARG A 17 39.76 20.97 -18.15
N GLY A 18 40.39 21.18 -16.99
CA GLY A 18 41.07 22.43 -16.64
C GLY A 18 40.19 23.51 -15.98
N GLU A 19 38.89 23.27 -15.80
CA GLU A 19 38.00 24.17 -15.04
C GLU A 19 37.88 23.68 -13.59
N GLU A 20 38.09 24.56 -12.62
CA GLU A 20 37.63 24.32 -11.26
C GLU A 20 36.16 24.70 -11.15
N LEU A 21 35.29 23.70 -10.90
CA LEU A 21 33.97 24.00 -10.38
C LEU A 21 34.17 24.56 -8.97
N GLN A 22 33.82 25.83 -8.76
CA GLN A 22 33.70 26.42 -7.43
C GLN A 22 32.50 25.82 -6.71
N VAL A 23 32.62 24.54 -6.34
CA VAL A 23 31.64 23.84 -5.50
C VAL A 23 31.81 24.27 -4.05
N GLU A 24 30.70 24.29 -3.34
CA GLU A 24 30.68 24.55 -1.91
C GLU A 24 31.36 23.37 -1.19
N ILE A 25 32.44 23.64 -0.46
CA ILE A 25 33.21 22.62 0.27
C ILE A 25 32.91 22.59 1.77
N ASN A 26 32.28 23.63 2.31
CA ASN A 26 31.95 23.77 3.73
C ASN A 26 30.42 23.77 3.92
N ILE A 27 29.79 22.67 3.56
CA ILE A 27 28.33 22.50 3.63
C ILE A 27 27.92 22.28 5.09
N ARG A 28 27.19 23.25 5.67
CA ARG A 28 26.72 23.22 7.07
C ARG A 28 25.20 23.10 7.22
N TYR A 29 24.51 22.81 6.12
CA TYR A 29 23.07 22.76 6.07
C TYR A 29 22.60 21.78 4.99
N VAL A 30 21.36 21.30 5.14
CA VAL A 30 20.67 20.48 4.13
C VAL A 30 19.67 21.37 3.42
N ILE A 31 19.74 21.46 2.09
CA ILE A 31 18.77 22.23 1.31
C ILE A 31 17.38 21.58 1.37
N PRO A 32 16.28 22.33 1.20
CA PRO A 32 14.93 21.79 1.14
C PRO A 32 14.80 20.60 0.17
N GLU A 33 14.04 19.57 0.55
CA GLU A 33 13.89 18.34 -0.24
C GLU A 33 13.46 18.61 -1.69
N VAL A 34 12.52 19.55 -1.89
CA VAL A 34 12.07 19.93 -3.24
C VAL A 34 13.21 20.46 -4.13
N LEU A 35 14.22 21.10 -3.53
CA LEU A 35 15.41 21.56 -4.24
C LEU A 35 16.40 20.42 -4.49
N VAL A 36 16.51 19.47 -3.57
CA VAL A 36 17.28 18.24 -3.78
C VAL A 36 16.72 17.46 -4.98
N ASP A 37 15.41 17.23 -5.03
CA ASP A 37 14.78 16.48 -6.12
C ASP A 37 14.95 17.15 -7.47
N LYS A 38 14.75 18.48 -7.52
CA LYS A 38 15.01 19.28 -8.73
C LYS A 38 16.48 19.22 -9.14
N SER A 39 17.39 19.20 -8.18
CA SER A 39 18.84 19.12 -8.42
C SER A 39 19.25 17.77 -8.96
N VAL A 40 18.73 16.67 -8.39
CA VAL A 40 18.94 15.31 -8.88
C VAL A 40 18.38 15.15 -10.30
N ALA A 41 17.18 15.67 -10.58
CA ALA A 41 16.59 15.65 -11.91
C ALA A 41 17.45 16.43 -12.94
N ALA A 42 17.91 17.63 -12.58
CA ALA A 42 18.80 18.41 -13.44
C ALA A 42 20.12 17.67 -13.72
N ALA A 43 20.69 17.02 -12.71
CA ALA A 43 21.91 16.24 -12.83
C ALA A 43 21.74 15.02 -13.72
N LYS A 44 20.64 14.25 -13.57
CA LYS A 44 20.30 13.14 -14.47
C LYS A 44 20.23 13.59 -15.93
N ASN A 45 19.62 14.76 -16.20
CA ASN A 45 19.57 15.32 -17.55
C ASN A 45 20.95 15.75 -18.08
N ALA A 46 21.86 16.20 -17.21
CA ALA A 46 23.24 16.51 -17.61
C ALA A 46 24.03 15.22 -17.93
N VAL A 47 23.91 14.18 -17.10
CA VAL A 47 24.50 12.86 -17.35
C VAL A 47 24.03 12.30 -18.69
N PHE A 48 22.72 12.30 -18.93
CA PHE A 48 22.14 11.78 -20.17
C PHE A 48 22.64 12.50 -21.42
N ARG A 49 22.72 13.85 -21.37
CA ARG A 49 23.26 14.65 -22.48
C ARG A 49 24.73 14.32 -22.76
N GLU A 50 25.54 14.14 -21.71
CA GLU A 50 26.94 13.76 -21.87
C GLU A 50 27.08 12.35 -22.45
N GLN A 51 26.33 11.38 -21.93
CA GLN A 51 26.33 10.02 -22.46
C GLN A 51 25.94 9.98 -23.94
N THR A 52 25.00 10.83 -24.36
CA THR A 52 24.58 10.94 -25.76
C THR A 52 25.65 11.59 -26.63
N ALA A 53 26.32 12.65 -26.14
CA ALA A 53 27.26 13.44 -26.93
C ALA A 53 28.66 12.80 -27.01
N SER A 54 29.16 12.25 -25.92
CA SER A 54 30.56 11.80 -25.79
C SER A 54 30.70 10.33 -25.42
N LYS A 55 29.59 9.59 -25.23
CA LYS A 55 29.56 8.20 -24.74
C LYS A 55 30.27 8.00 -23.40
N LYS A 56 30.57 9.08 -22.66
CA LYS A 56 31.17 9.04 -21.34
C LYS A 56 30.08 9.10 -20.26
N THR A 57 30.23 8.29 -19.22
CA THR A 57 29.44 8.43 -17.99
C THR A 57 30.25 9.24 -16.98
N PRO A 58 29.89 10.50 -16.71
CA PRO A 58 30.57 11.30 -15.69
C PRO A 58 30.36 10.72 -14.29
N THR A 59 31.38 10.83 -13.46
CA THR A 59 31.32 10.52 -12.03
C THR A 59 30.51 11.58 -11.28
N LEU A 60 30.00 11.25 -10.10
CA LEU A 60 29.17 12.17 -9.30
C LEU A 60 29.93 13.46 -8.92
N GLY A 61 31.23 13.37 -8.67
CA GLY A 61 32.09 14.54 -8.37
C GLY A 61 32.40 15.41 -9.59
N GLU A 62 32.23 14.91 -10.82
CA GLU A 62 32.40 15.69 -12.05
C GLU A 62 31.17 16.55 -12.38
N ILE A 63 30.08 16.47 -11.62
CA ILE A 63 28.84 17.18 -11.89
C ILE A 63 28.59 18.23 -10.81
N GLY A 64 28.60 19.50 -11.21
CA GLY A 64 28.22 20.62 -10.38
C GLY A 64 26.78 21.03 -10.63
N VAL A 65 25.96 21.10 -9.57
CA VAL A 65 24.58 21.57 -9.60
C VAL A 65 24.51 22.98 -9.03
N HIS A 66 24.29 23.96 -9.92
CA HIS A 66 24.12 25.36 -9.56
C HIS A 66 22.67 25.67 -9.19
N ILE A 67 22.46 26.12 -7.96
CA ILE A 67 21.17 26.56 -7.42
C ILE A 67 21.23 28.07 -7.23
N LEU A 68 20.44 28.81 -8.02
CA LEU A 68 20.49 30.27 -8.07
C LEU A 68 20.15 30.90 -6.72
N GLY A 69 21.10 31.68 -6.17
CA GLY A 69 20.96 32.36 -4.88
C GLY A 69 21.22 31.44 -3.67
N VAL A 70 21.73 30.22 -3.90
CA VAL A 70 22.10 29.28 -2.83
C VAL A 70 23.57 28.87 -2.96
N GLY A 71 24.01 28.39 -4.12
CA GLY A 71 25.38 27.94 -4.32
C GLY A 71 25.51 26.87 -5.41
N VAL A 72 26.72 26.34 -5.57
CA VAL A 72 27.01 25.21 -6.46
C VAL A 72 27.42 24.01 -5.61
N PHE A 73 26.73 22.89 -5.77
CA PHE A 73 27.00 21.66 -5.02
C PHE A 73 27.49 20.57 -5.96
N SER A 74 28.33 19.65 -5.49
CA SER A 74 28.58 18.45 -6.29
C SER A 74 27.32 17.57 -6.30
N LEU A 75 27.16 16.71 -7.31
CA LEU A 75 26.06 15.73 -7.31
C LEU A 75 26.18 14.74 -6.14
N GLN A 76 27.41 14.46 -5.68
CA GLN A 76 27.63 13.65 -4.49
C GLN A 76 26.98 14.29 -3.26
N ASP A 77 27.21 15.59 -3.02
CA ASP A 77 26.59 16.31 -1.89
C ASP A 77 25.07 16.33 -1.99
N VAL A 78 24.53 16.58 -3.18
CA VAL A 78 23.08 16.57 -3.43
C VAL A 78 22.48 15.18 -3.12
N ASN A 79 23.18 14.10 -3.50
CA ASN A 79 22.73 12.74 -3.18
C ASN A 79 22.80 12.45 -1.68
N THR A 80 23.85 12.88 -0.98
CA THR A 80 23.94 12.78 0.48
C THR A 80 22.81 13.56 1.17
N MET A 81 22.45 14.75 0.68
CA MET A 81 21.28 15.48 1.18
C MET A 81 19.97 14.75 0.91
N LYS A 82 19.85 14.02 -0.20
CA LYS A 82 18.68 13.17 -0.49
C LYS A 82 18.58 12.00 0.47
N GLU A 83 19.69 11.33 0.74
CA GLU A 83 19.77 10.26 1.74
C GLU A 83 19.40 10.78 3.12
N TRP A 84 19.88 11.97 3.49
CA TRP A 84 19.50 12.63 4.74
C TRP A 84 17.99 12.83 4.86
N HIS A 85 17.32 13.38 3.84
CA HIS A 85 15.85 13.56 3.85
C HIS A 85 15.12 12.23 3.97
N THR A 86 15.58 11.22 3.24
CA THR A 86 15.00 9.87 3.25
C THR A 86 15.11 9.24 4.64
N LEU A 87 16.30 9.29 5.25
CA LEU A 87 16.56 8.77 6.59
C LEU A 87 15.78 9.55 7.66
N SER A 88 15.73 10.88 7.54
CA SER A 88 14.98 11.74 8.46
C SER A 88 13.49 11.40 8.47
N LYS A 89 12.90 11.16 7.29
CA LYS A 89 11.50 10.71 7.17
C LYS A 89 11.27 9.34 7.79
N ARG A 90 12.19 8.38 7.59
CA ARG A 90 12.11 7.05 8.22
C ARG A 90 12.15 7.15 9.73
N ILE A 91 13.14 7.86 10.29
CA ILE A 91 13.26 8.09 11.74
C ILE A 91 12.01 8.75 12.31
N LYS A 92 11.46 9.76 11.62
CA LYS A 92 10.20 10.39 12.02
C LYS A 92 9.07 9.38 12.05
N SER A 93 8.87 8.61 10.98
CA SER A 93 7.79 7.62 10.87
C SER A 93 7.91 6.53 11.95
N THR A 94 9.12 6.09 12.28
CA THR A 94 9.37 5.17 13.39
C THR A 94 8.97 5.78 14.74
N ARG A 95 9.34 7.03 15.00
CA ARG A 95 8.98 7.73 16.24
C ARG A 95 7.47 7.94 16.35
N ASP A 96 6.83 8.26 15.24
CA ASP A 96 5.38 8.42 15.17
C ASP A 96 4.68 7.07 15.42
N LEU A 97 5.19 5.96 14.88
CA LEU A 97 4.73 4.61 15.19
C LEU A 97 4.87 4.28 16.69
N ILE A 98 6.03 4.53 17.30
CA ILE A 98 6.25 4.29 18.74
C ILE A 98 5.21 5.06 19.56
N LYS A 99 5.08 6.37 19.31
CA LYS A 99 4.12 7.22 20.03
C LYS A 99 2.68 6.76 19.83
N TRP A 100 2.36 6.34 18.61
CA TRP A 100 1.03 5.84 18.27
C TRP A 100 0.70 4.56 19.05
N VAL A 101 1.62 3.59 19.12
CA VAL A 101 1.43 2.37 19.93
C VAL A 101 1.35 2.70 21.43
N GLN A 102 2.17 3.63 21.93
CA GLN A 102 2.11 4.09 23.32
C GLN A 102 0.76 4.72 23.69
N SER A 103 0.05 5.33 22.72
CA SER A 103 -1.27 5.93 22.96
C SER A 103 -2.40 4.91 23.12
N LYS A 104 -2.14 3.62 22.86
CA LYS A 104 -3.15 2.55 22.92
C LYS A 104 -3.31 2.01 24.33
N PRO A 105 -4.45 1.34 24.64
CA PRO A 105 -4.62 0.67 25.92
C PRO A 105 -3.49 -0.31 26.18
N GLU A 106 -3.04 -0.37 27.44
CA GLU A 106 -1.96 -1.25 27.84
C GLU A 106 -2.36 -2.72 27.72
N SER A 107 -1.50 -3.52 27.09
CA SER A 107 -1.67 -4.96 26.92
C SER A 107 -0.30 -5.66 26.82
N GLY A 108 -0.27 -6.98 27.04
CA GLY A 108 0.98 -7.75 26.89
C GLY A 108 1.57 -7.65 25.48
N VAL A 109 0.70 -7.61 24.45
CA VAL A 109 1.14 -7.42 23.06
C VAL A 109 1.68 -6.03 22.84
N GLN A 110 1.02 -4.99 23.35
CA GLN A 110 1.51 -3.62 23.27
C GLN A 110 2.91 -3.48 23.91
N GLN A 111 3.11 -4.03 25.11
CA GLN A 111 4.40 -4.03 25.79
C GLN A 111 5.47 -4.78 24.98
N SER A 112 5.12 -5.91 24.37
CA SER A 112 6.01 -6.66 23.46
C SER A 112 6.43 -5.82 22.24
N ILE A 113 5.47 -5.14 21.59
CA ILE A 113 5.74 -4.22 20.48
C ILE A 113 6.70 -3.11 20.92
N LEU A 114 6.42 -2.45 22.05
CA LEU A 114 7.22 -1.32 22.53
C LEU A 114 8.63 -1.69 22.98
N SER A 115 8.84 -2.93 23.45
CA SER A 115 10.17 -3.45 23.78
C SER A 115 10.97 -3.85 22.53
N THR A 116 10.29 -4.39 21.51
CA THR A 116 10.95 -4.95 20.32
C THR A 116 11.20 -3.89 19.25
N LEU A 117 10.21 -3.06 18.93
CA LEU A 117 10.26 -2.08 17.84
C LEU A 117 11.51 -1.17 17.85
N PRO A 118 12.00 -0.66 19.00
CA PRO A 118 13.22 0.16 19.04
C PRO A 118 14.51 -0.59 18.68
N THR A 119 14.51 -1.92 18.76
CA THR A 119 15.69 -2.76 18.48
C THR A 119 15.78 -3.20 17.01
N LEU A 120 14.71 -3.00 16.24
CA LEU A 120 14.63 -3.41 14.84
C LEU A 120 15.43 -2.47 13.93
N ASN A 121 16.07 -3.05 12.92
CA ASN A 121 16.68 -2.29 11.83
C ASN A 121 15.57 -1.75 10.90
N MET A 122 15.57 -0.42 10.67
CA MET A 122 14.58 0.27 9.82
C MET A 122 14.64 -0.09 8.32
N TYR A 123 15.65 -0.87 7.92
CA TYR A 123 15.79 -1.44 6.57
C TYR A 123 15.43 -2.93 6.53
N SER A 124 15.02 -3.52 7.65
CA SER A 124 14.64 -4.92 7.70
C SER A 124 13.38 -5.20 6.89
N ALA A 125 13.38 -6.40 6.34
CA ALA A 125 12.30 -7.04 5.65
C ALA A 125 11.93 -8.30 6.42
N PHE A 126 10.65 -8.52 6.68
CA PHE A 126 10.17 -9.62 7.50
C PHE A 126 9.24 -10.52 6.68
N LYS A 127 9.37 -11.83 6.84
CA LYS A 127 8.47 -12.78 6.17
C LYS A 127 7.20 -12.95 7.00
N SER A 128 6.05 -12.66 6.41
CA SER A 128 4.74 -13.02 6.98
C SER A 128 4.59 -14.53 6.98
N ARG A 129 4.12 -15.09 8.10
CA ARG A 129 3.88 -16.52 8.24
C ARG A 129 2.66 -16.97 7.46
N ILE A 130 1.57 -16.19 7.49
CA ILE A 130 0.33 -16.56 6.81
C ILE A 130 0.39 -16.38 5.29
N ALA A 131 1.07 -15.34 4.82
CA ALA A 131 1.07 -14.95 3.41
C ALA A 131 2.30 -15.44 2.64
N GLU A 132 3.34 -15.86 3.35
CA GLU A 132 4.69 -16.09 2.83
C GLU A 132 5.29 -14.89 2.07
N THR A 133 4.69 -13.70 2.21
CA THR A 133 5.13 -12.46 1.58
C THR A 133 6.06 -11.66 2.49
N ILE A 134 6.76 -10.69 1.91
CA ILE A 134 7.68 -9.82 2.62
C ILE A 134 6.96 -8.52 3.03
N VAL A 135 7.00 -8.21 4.32
CA VAL A 135 6.57 -6.93 4.90
C VAL A 135 7.81 -6.15 5.30
N GLN A 136 8.00 -4.96 4.75
CA GLN A 136 9.13 -4.09 5.12
C GLN A 136 8.86 -3.40 6.45
N PHE A 137 9.89 -3.05 7.21
CA PHE A 137 9.73 -2.23 8.41
C PHE A 137 8.95 -0.93 8.12
N GLN A 138 9.22 -0.32 6.96
CA GLN A 138 8.53 0.89 6.55
C GLN A 138 7.02 0.68 6.35
N ASP A 139 6.59 -0.52 5.97
CA ASP A 139 5.17 -0.84 5.82
C ASP A 139 4.45 -0.82 7.17
N LEU A 140 5.10 -1.31 8.23
CA LEU A 140 4.58 -1.25 9.59
C LEU A 140 4.37 0.20 10.07
N THR A 141 5.24 1.13 9.66
CA THR A 141 5.08 2.55 10.02
C THR A 141 3.85 3.21 9.39
N ARG A 142 3.29 2.64 8.31
CA ARG A 142 2.09 3.16 7.65
C ARG A 142 0.80 2.95 8.45
N PHE A 143 0.85 2.14 9.51
CA PHE A 143 -0.28 2.02 10.43
C PHE A 143 -0.48 3.25 11.30
N ALA A 144 0.59 3.98 11.61
CA ALA A 144 0.51 5.17 12.44
C ALA A 144 0.18 6.43 11.63
N GLY A 145 -0.60 7.32 12.23
CA GLY A 145 -0.97 8.61 11.65
C GLY A 145 -1.83 8.49 10.38
N GLU A 146 -1.82 9.54 9.56
CA GLU A 146 -2.64 9.68 8.36
C GLU A 146 -2.03 8.99 7.13
N ASN A 147 -1.43 7.82 7.33
CA ASN A 147 -0.71 7.09 6.28
C ASN A 147 -1.59 6.04 5.58
N TRP A 148 -1.36 5.89 4.28
CA TRP A 148 -2.01 4.89 3.45
C TRP A 148 -1.32 3.54 3.60
N LEU A 149 -2.11 2.50 3.87
CA LEU A 149 -1.63 1.12 3.92
C LEU A 149 -1.15 0.68 2.54
N CYS A 150 -0.12 -0.16 2.51
CA CYS A 150 0.41 -0.75 1.28
C CYS A 150 -0.20 -2.13 0.99
N ASP A 151 0.03 -2.62 -0.22
CA ASP A 151 -0.50 -3.89 -0.73
C ASP A 151 -0.21 -5.06 0.22
N GLY A 152 1.04 -5.18 0.68
CA GLY A 152 1.47 -6.26 1.59
C GLY A 152 0.72 -6.25 2.92
N CYS A 153 0.48 -5.07 3.51
CA CYS A 153 -0.29 -4.96 4.76
C CYS A 153 -1.76 -5.33 4.56
N ILE A 154 -2.37 -4.90 3.45
CA ILE A 154 -3.76 -5.23 3.13
C ILE A 154 -3.92 -6.72 2.88
N PHE A 155 -3.02 -7.33 2.12
CA PHE A 155 -3.04 -8.74 1.80
C PHE A 155 -2.91 -9.61 3.06
N VAL A 156 -1.91 -9.34 3.90
CA VAL A 156 -1.71 -10.09 5.16
C VAL A 156 -2.89 -9.92 6.10
N ALA A 157 -3.43 -8.70 6.25
CA ALA A 157 -4.58 -8.46 7.12
C ALA A 157 -5.85 -9.16 6.63
N ALA A 158 -6.11 -9.15 5.31
CA ALA A 158 -7.23 -9.87 4.72
C ALA A 158 -7.10 -11.39 4.90
N LEU A 159 -5.90 -11.96 4.78
CA LEU A 159 -5.66 -13.38 5.05
C LEU A 159 -5.93 -13.74 6.52
N HIS A 160 -5.57 -12.87 7.46
CA HIS A 160 -5.91 -13.06 8.87
C HIS A 160 -7.42 -12.99 9.13
N ALA A 161 -8.13 -12.05 8.49
CA ALA A 161 -9.58 -11.97 8.56
C ALA A 161 -10.23 -13.29 8.10
N VAL A 162 -9.70 -13.91 7.04
CA VAL A 162 -10.12 -15.23 6.57
C VAL A 162 -9.81 -16.32 7.59
N LYS A 163 -8.57 -16.40 8.09
CA LYS A 163 -8.13 -17.43 9.04
C LYS A 163 -8.92 -17.38 10.35
N GLN A 164 -9.30 -16.19 10.83
CA GLN A 164 -10.11 -16.03 12.02
C GLN A 164 -11.58 -16.44 11.81
N ALA A 165 -12.10 -16.32 10.58
CA ALA A 165 -13.46 -16.73 10.27
C ALA A 165 -13.63 -18.24 10.05
N GLN A 166 -12.62 -18.92 9.50
CA GLN A 166 -12.64 -20.37 9.27
C GLN A 166 -12.95 -21.24 10.52
N PRO A 167 -12.43 -20.95 11.74
CA PRO A 167 -12.79 -21.72 12.93
C PRO A 167 -14.21 -21.45 13.47
N ILE A 168 -14.91 -20.43 12.97
CA ILE A 168 -16.18 -19.94 13.57
C ILE A 168 -17.43 -20.56 12.93
N GLY A 169 -17.36 -21.25 11.77
CA GLY A 169 -18.59 -21.83 11.22
C GLY A 169 -18.44 -22.89 10.14
N LYS A 170 -19.29 -23.92 10.22
CA LYS A 170 -19.72 -24.71 9.06
C LYS A 170 -20.85 -23.93 8.39
N ASN A 171 -20.58 -23.34 7.24
CA ASN A 171 -21.58 -22.53 6.56
C ASN A 171 -22.59 -23.45 5.86
N ARG A 172 -23.89 -23.27 6.11
CA ARG A 172 -24.97 -23.92 5.35
C ARG A 172 -24.78 -25.45 5.14
N GLY A 173 -24.20 -26.14 6.13
CA GLY A 173 -24.01 -27.59 6.09
C GLY A 173 -22.79 -28.09 5.29
N GLY A 174 -21.83 -27.23 4.90
CA GLY A 174 -20.61 -27.62 4.19
C GLY A 174 -19.38 -26.77 4.50
N ASP A 175 -18.23 -27.20 3.96
CA ASP A 175 -16.96 -26.48 4.08
C ASP A 175 -16.97 -25.25 3.15
N THR A 176 -16.65 -24.08 3.69
CA THR A 176 -16.48 -22.84 2.90
C THR A 176 -15.01 -22.57 2.69
N GLU A 177 -14.59 -22.54 1.43
CA GLU A 177 -13.24 -22.13 1.07
C GLU A 177 -13.24 -20.61 0.86
N VAL A 178 -12.44 -19.89 1.64
CA VAL A 178 -12.26 -18.45 1.49
C VAL A 178 -10.82 -18.16 1.10
N LEU A 179 -10.65 -17.39 0.03
CA LEU A 179 -9.34 -17.08 -0.55
C LEU A 179 -9.19 -15.56 -0.68
N VAL A 180 -7.95 -15.08 -0.65
CA VAL A 180 -7.60 -13.68 -0.89
C VAL A 180 -6.63 -13.62 -2.06
N VAL A 181 -6.90 -12.74 -3.02
CA VAL A 181 -5.98 -12.45 -4.12
C VAL A 181 -5.07 -11.30 -3.71
N ASP A 182 -3.77 -11.42 -3.99
CA ASP A 182 -2.84 -10.32 -3.79
C ASP A 182 -3.19 -9.19 -4.78
N SER A 183 -3.45 -8.00 -4.25
CA SER A 183 -3.81 -6.82 -5.02
C SER A 183 -2.78 -6.47 -6.10
N VAL A 184 -1.50 -6.80 -5.90
CA VAL A 184 -0.44 -6.53 -6.87
C VAL A 184 -0.75 -7.22 -8.21
N PHE A 185 -1.40 -8.39 -8.19
CA PHE A 185 -1.68 -9.17 -9.40
C PHE A 185 -2.63 -8.44 -10.37
N LEU A 186 -3.54 -7.62 -9.86
CA LEU A 186 -4.45 -6.81 -10.69
C LEU A 186 -3.70 -5.71 -11.48
N GLY A 187 -2.53 -5.29 -10.99
CA GLY A 187 -1.71 -4.25 -11.59
C GLY A 187 -0.73 -4.74 -12.67
N PHE A 188 -0.66 -6.05 -12.94
CA PHE A 188 0.24 -6.58 -13.98
C PHE A 188 -0.23 -6.16 -15.38
N GLU A 189 0.67 -5.58 -16.17
CA GLU A 189 0.39 -5.11 -17.53
C GLU A 189 0.03 -6.28 -18.47
N LEU A 190 0.87 -7.32 -18.47
CA LEU A 190 0.70 -8.49 -19.32
C LEU A 190 -0.47 -9.35 -18.84
N GLU A 191 -1.45 -9.54 -19.72
CA GLU A 191 -2.64 -10.33 -19.43
C GLU A 191 -2.30 -11.76 -19.03
N VAL A 192 -1.33 -12.39 -19.68
CA VAL A 192 -0.92 -13.78 -19.39
C VAL A 192 -0.41 -13.92 -17.95
N ASP A 193 0.41 -12.98 -17.48
CA ASP A 193 0.92 -13.00 -16.10
C ASP A 193 -0.20 -12.73 -15.10
N ARG A 194 -1.04 -11.72 -15.38
CA ARG A 194 -2.21 -11.40 -14.55
C ARG A 194 -3.13 -12.60 -14.39
N LYS A 195 -3.50 -13.28 -15.49
CA LYS A 195 -4.35 -14.47 -15.48
C LYS A 195 -3.75 -15.59 -14.64
N ARG A 196 -2.46 -15.90 -14.87
CA ARG A 196 -1.73 -16.95 -14.16
C ARG A 196 -1.63 -16.68 -12.65
N LEU A 197 -1.55 -15.42 -12.23
CA LEU A 197 -1.39 -15.07 -10.81
C LEU A 197 -2.73 -14.89 -10.08
N ILE A 198 -3.77 -14.42 -10.77
CA ILE A 198 -5.13 -14.33 -10.19
C ILE A 198 -5.74 -15.73 -10.08
N ASP A 199 -5.75 -16.47 -11.18
CA ASP A 199 -6.28 -17.83 -11.24
C ASP A 199 -5.12 -18.82 -11.29
N THR A 200 -4.36 -18.83 -10.19
CA THR A 200 -3.16 -19.68 -9.94
C THR A 200 -3.39 -21.14 -10.33
N ASP A 201 -2.36 -21.99 -10.28
CA ASP A 201 -2.48 -23.45 -10.51
C ASP A 201 -3.55 -24.14 -9.63
N LYS A 202 -4.03 -23.46 -8.58
CA LYS A 202 -5.16 -23.88 -7.75
C LYS A 202 -6.53 -23.69 -8.41
N HIS A 203 -6.61 -23.03 -9.56
CA HIS A 203 -7.83 -22.92 -10.37
C HIS A 203 -9.02 -22.33 -9.59
N ILE A 204 -8.76 -21.24 -8.85
CA ILE A 204 -9.67 -20.67 -7.87
C ILE A 204 -10.91 -20.03 -8.49
N LEU A 205 -10.83 -19.61 -9.77
CA LEU A 205 -11.93 -19.03 -10.55
C LEU A 205 -12.45 -19.97 -11.64
N ASN A 206 -11.56 -20.57 -12.45
CA ASN A 206 -11.97 -21.38 -13.60
C ASN A 206 -12.49 -22.78 -13.24
N LYS A 207 -12.27 -23.23 -12.00
CA LYS A 207 -12.91 -24.40 -11.39
C LYS A 207 -13.57 -23.97 -10.08
N GLY A 208 -14.39 -22.93 -10.17
CA GLY A 208 -15.19 -22.42 -9.07
C GLY A 208 -16.03 -23.52 -8.42
N ASP A 209 -16.16 -23.48 -7.09
CA ASP A 209 -17.02 -24.39 -6.33
C ASP A 209 -18.12 -23.61 -5.62
N ASN A 210 -19.28 -24.24 -5.45
CA ASN A 210 -20.43 -23.68 -4.76
C ASN A 210 -20.17 -23.36 -3.28
N GLY A 211 -19.04 -23.78 -2.69
CA GLY A 211 -18.57 -23.40 -1.35
C GLY A 211 -17.57 -22.24 -1.31
N ARG A 212 -17.21 -21.62 -2.44
CA ARG A 212 -16.06 -20.69 -2.51
C ARG A 212 -16.43 -19.21 -2.41
N ILE A 213 -15.58 -18.45 -1.71
CA ILE A 213 -15.58 -16.99 -1.65
C ILE A 213 -14.16 -16.50 -1.95
N VAL A 214 -14.01 -15.49 -2.82
CA VAL A 214 -12.71 -14.91 -3.16
C VAL A 214 -12.72 -13.41 -2.92
N PHE A 215 -11.80 -12.93 -2.11
CA PHE A 215 -11.60 -11.51 -1.80
C PHE A 215 -10.57 -10.88 -2.71
N PHE A 216 -10.91 -9.71 -3.24
CA PHE A 216 -10.08 -8.89 -4.10
C PHE A 216 -9.93 -7.51 -3.46
N PRO A 217 -8.85 -7.26 -2.72
CA PRO A 217 -8.43 -5.89 -2.47
C PRO A 217 -8.03 -5.25 -3.81
N VAL A 218 -8.58 -4.08 -4.13
CA VAL A 218 -8.36 -3.41 -5.42
C VAL A 218 -7.78 -2.03 -5.18
N ASN A 219 -6.57 -1.79 -5.68
CA ASN A 219 -5.95 -0.47 -5.68
C ASN A 219 -6.23 0.20 -7.02
N ILE A 220 -7.00 1.29 -7.01
CA ILE A 220 -7.34 2.08 -8.21
C ILE A 220 -6.60 3.41 -8.18
N SER A 221 -6.42 4.01 -9.34
CA SER A 221 -5.79 5.34 -9.48
C SER A 221 -6.58 6.18 -10.47
N VAL A 222 -7.73 6.71 -10.05
CA VAL A 222 -8.60 7.56 -10.87
C VAL A 222 -8.09 9.01 -10.85
N ASP A 223 -8.14 9.65 -9.68
CA ASP A 223 -7.58 10.99 -9.40
C ASP A 223 -6.42 10.89 -8.40
N VAL A 224 -6.58 10.05 -7.38
CA VAL A 224 -5.59 9.70 -6.39
C VAL A 224 -5.61 8.18 -6.17
N PRO A 225 -4.47 7.55 -5.80
CA PRO A 225 -4.49 6.14 -5.47
C PRO A 225 -5.43 5.85 -4.30
N HIS A 226 -6.22 4.78 -4.37
CA HIS A 226 -7.27 4.53 -3.40
C HIS A 226 -7.60 3.04 -3.31
N TRP A 227 -7.90 2.59 -2.09
CA TRP A 227 -8.28 1.21 -1.81
C TRP A 227 -9.79 1.01 -1.90
N CYS A 228 -10.19 0.15 -2.81
CA CYS A 228 -11.53 -0.41 -2.92
C CYS A 228 -11.45 -1.94 -2.73
N ALA A 229 -12.60 -2.60 -2.80
CA ALA A 229 -12.64 -4.05 -2.72
C ALA A 229 -13.74 -4.65 -3.59
N ALA A 230 -13.51 -5.89 -3.98
CA ALA A 230 -14.54 -6.76 -4.52
C ALA A 230 -14.54 -8.13 -3.83
N ILE A 231 -15.71 -8.78 -3.82
CA ILE A 231 -15.89 -10.15 -3.32
C ILE A 231 -16.60 -10.95 -4.41
N VAL A 232 -15.99 -12.04 -4.85
CA VAL A 232 -16.62 -13.03 -5.73
C VAL A 232 -17.16 -14.15 -4.85
N ASP A 233 -18.48 -14.26 -4.76
CA ASP A 233 -19.16 -15.27 -3.94
C ASP A 233 -19.88 -16.29 -4.82
N PHE A 234 -19.29 -17.47 -4.98
CA PHE A 234 -19.82 -18.54 -5.83
C PHE A 234 -21.13 -19.10 -5.29
N ARG A 235 -21.32 -19.11 -3.95
CA ARG A 235 -22.55 -19.59 -3.28
C ARG A 235 -23.80 -18.80 -3.70
N SER A 236 -23.63 -17.51 -3.98
CA SER A 236 -24.72 -16.61 -4.34
C SER A 236 -24.63 -16.08 -5.78
N CYS A 237 -23.63 -16.55 -6.54
CA CYS A 237 -23.30 -16.04 -7.88
C CYS A 237 -23.34 -14.50 -7.91
N SER A 238 -22.68 -13.86 -6.95
CA SER A 238 -22.67 -12.40 -6.81
C SER A 238 -21.23 -11.88 -6.74
N ILE A 239 -20.98 -10.76 -7.43
CA ILE A 239 -19.76 -9.97 -7.28
C ILE A 239 -20.14 -8.71 -6.51
N TRP A 240 -19.68 -8.60 -5.27
CA TRP A 240 -19.88 -7.39 -4.48
C TRP A 240 -18.74 -6.41 -4.73
N ILE A 241 -19.07 -5.13 -4.89
CA ILE A 241 -18.12 -4.02 -4.98
C ILE A 241 -18.34 -3.10 -3.78
N TYR A 242 -17.24 -2.67 -3.19
CA TYR A 242 -17.23 -1.70 -2.10
C TYR A 242 -16.14 -0.66 -2.33
N ASP A 243 -16.56 0.60 -2.33
CA ASP A 243 -15.69 1.75 -2.26
C ASP A 243 -15.99 2.53 -0.97
N PRO A 244 -15.04 2.65 -0.03
CA PRO A 244 -15.21 3.49 1.16
C PRO A 244 -15.55 4.95 0.86
N LYS A 245 -15.16 5.49 -0.30
CA LYS A 245 -15.51 6.87 -0.70
C LYS A 245 -16.89 6.98 -1.34
N GLN A 246 -17.49 5.86 -1.72
CA GLN A 246 -18.77 5.76 -2.42
C GLN A 246 -18.88 6.68 -3.63
N LYS A 247 -17.75 6.94 -4.31
CA LYS A 247 -17.75 7.72 -5.55
C LYS A 247 -18.09 6.83 -6.73
N LEU A 248 -18.95 7.32 -7.61
CA LEU A 248 -19.45 6.53 -8.74
C LEU A 248 -18.32 6.14 -9.72
N ASP A 249 -17.42 7.07 -10.03
CA ASP A 249 -16.27 6.83 -10.90
C ASP A 249 -15.31 5.77 -10.33
N TYR A 250 -15.15 5.71 -9.02
CA TYR A 250 -14.33 4.69 -8.35
C TYR A 250 -15.00 3.32 -8.43
N ILE A 251 -16.30 3.25 -8.17
CA ILE A 251 -17.10 2.03 -8.28
C ILE A 251 -17.07 1.50 -9.72
N ASP A 252 -17.26 2.38 -10.70
CA ASP A 252 -17.23 2.06 -12.13
C ASP A 252 -15.86 1.51 -12.54
N GLU A 253 -14.77 2.08 -12.02
CA GLU A 253 -13.41 1.59 -12.29
C GLU A 253 -13.17 0.20 -11.71
N VAL A 254 -13.61 -0.06 -10.48
CA VAL A 254 -13.53 -1.41 -9.88
C VAL A 254 -14.38 -2.39 -10.70
N GLU A 255 -15.60 -2.02 -11.09
CA GLU A 255 -16.46 -2.86 -11.91
C GLU A 255 -15.81 -3.17 -13.27
N ARG A 256 -15.20 -2.18 -13.91
CA ARG A 256 -14.46 -2.35 -15.15
C ARG A 256 -13.29 -3.32 -14.98
N ILE A 257 -12.50 -3.18 -13.91
CA ILE A 257 -11.40 -4.10 -13.58
C ILE A 257 -11.94 -5.52 -13.41
N MET A 258 -13.01 -5.71 -12.62
CA MET A 258 -13.60 -7.03 -12.39
C MET A 258 -14.14 -7.64 -13.68
N LYS A 259 -14.86 -6.87 -14.51
CA LYS A 259 -15.39 -7.34 -15.81
C LYS A 259 -14.27 -7.69 -16.81
N SER A 260 -13.18 -6.93 -16.79
CA SER A 260 -12.10 -7.09 -17.78
C SER A 260 -11.12 -8.18 -17.39
N TYR A 261 -10.82 -8.33 -16.10
CA TYR A 261 -9.70 -9.16 -15.63
C TYR A 261 -10.14 -10.40 -14.86
N VAL A 262 -11.28 -10.35 -14.16
CA VAL A 262 -11.72 -11.43 -13.27
C VAL A 262 -12.83 -12.25 -13.90
N VAL A 263 -13.90 -11.61 -14.39
CA VAL A 263 -15.05 -12.31 -15.01
C VAL A 263 -14.63 -13.25 -16.15
N PRO A 264 -13.68 -12.90 -17.05
CA PRO A 264 -13.26 -13.81 -18.11
C PRO A 264 -12.51 -15.06 -17.62
N LEU A 265 -12.09 -15.10 -16.36
CA LEU A 265 -11.43 -16.23 -15.72
C LEU A 265 -12.42 -17.16 -14.99
N ILE A 266 -13.64 -16.70 -14.75
CA ILE A 266 -14.65 -17.48 -14.04
C ILE A 266 -15.17 -18.59 -14.94
N ASP A 267 -15.38 -19.77 -14.35
CA ASP A 267 -16.05 -20.89 -15.02
C ASP A 267 -17.37 -20.44 -15.67
N PRO A 268 -17.56 -20.62 -16.99
CA PRO A 268 -18.76 -20.24 -17.72
C PRO A 268 -20.07 -20.83 -17.18
N ALA A 269 -20.01 -21.90 -16.38
CA ALA A 269 -21.16 -22.47 -15.70
C ALA A 269 -21.79 -21.50 -14.67
N PHE A 270 -21.01 -20.55 -14.15
CA PHE A 270 -21.46 -19.57 -13.18
C PHE A 270 -21.81 -18.24 -13.85
N LYS A 271 -23.01 -17.72 -13.56
CA LYS A 271 -23.47 -16.41 -14.05
C LYS A 271 -23.61 -15.44 -12.89
N PHE A 272 -22.64 -14.55 -12.77
CA PHE A 272 -22.56 -13.62 -11.66
C PHE A 272 -23.37 -12.33 -11.87
N ARG A 273 -23.93 -11.81 -10.79
CA ARG A 273 -24.56 -10.47 -10.74
C ARG A 273 -23.73 -9.51 -9.91
N PHE A 274 -23.53 -8.30 -10.41
CA PHE A 274 -22.89 -7.23 -9.65
C PHE A 274 -23.82 -6.69 -8.57
N LYS A 275 -23.25 -6.43 -7.39
CA LYS A 275 -23.91 -5.81 -6.25
C LYS A 275 -22.96 -4.78 -5.65
N TYR A 276 -23.53 -3.74 -5.06
CA TYR A 276 -22.77 -2.64 -4.49
C TYR A 276 -23.09 -2.48 -3.02
N SER A 277 -22.06 -2.21 -2.24
CA SER A 277 -22.12 -1.98 -0.80
C SER A 277 -22.03 -0.49 -0.50
N SER A 278 -22.91 0.01 0.37
CA SER A 278 -22.92 1.39 0.88
C SER A 278 -22.49 1.49 2.35
N SER A 279 -21.85 0.44 2.88
CA SER A 279 -21.33 0.40 4.25
C SER A 279 -20.27 1.50 4.48
N TRP A 280 -20.21 2.05 5.70
CA TRP A 280 -19.09 2.84 6.23
C TRP A 280 -18.40 3.84 5.28
N LEU A 281 -19.09 4.93 4.97
CA LEU A 281 -18.52 6.06 4.24
C LEU A 281 -17.28 6.65 4.95
N GLN A 282 -16.17 6.71 4.23
CA GLN A 282 -14.90 7.28 4.69
C GLN A 282 -14.89 8.80 4.59
N LYS A 283 -14.74 9.46 5.74
CA LYS A 283 -14.63 10.93 5.84
C LYS A 283 -13.20 11.44 5.72
N ASP A 284 -12.21 10.70 6.22
CA ASP A 284 -10.79 11.06 6.15
C ASP A 284 -10.13 10.70 4.79
N GLY A 285 -8.84 10.98 4.63
CA GLY A 285 -8.10 10.70 3.40
C GLY A 285 -7.29 9.40 3.37
N TYR A 286 -7.28 8.56 4.42
CA TYR A 286 -6.24 7.53 4.60
C TYR A 286 -6.71 6.17 5.13
N ASN A 287 -7.96 6.03 5.56
CA ASN A 287 -8.50 4.80 6.14
C ASN A 287 -9.17 3.84 5.13
N CYS A 288 -9.11 4.11 3.83
CA CYS A 288 -9.71 3.25 2.79
C CYS A 288 -9.28 1.78 2.92
N GLY A 289 -7.98 1.55 3.12
CA GLY A 289 -7.41 0.22 3.34
C GLY A 289 -7.95 -0.49 4.59
N VAL A 290 -8.13 0.23 5.70
CA VAL A 290 -8.69 -0.32 6.95
C VAL A 290 -10.14 -0.72 6.75
N LEU A 291 -10.91 0.14 6.07
CA LEU A 291 -12.34 -0.07 5.83
C LEU A 291 -12.61 -1.27 4.93
N ILE A 292 -11.80 -1.50 3.88
CA ILE A 292 -11.99 -2.68 3.01
C ILE A 292 -11.70 -4.00 3.74
N VAL A 293 -10.67 -4.06 4.58
CA VAL A 293 -10.35 -5.26 5.38
C VAL A 293 -11.45 -5.48 6.41
N LYS A 294 -11.92 -4.41 7.06
CA LYS A 294 -13.05 -4.48 7.98
C LYS A 294 -14.32 -4.97 7.29
N TRP A 295 -14.53 -4.58 6.04
CA TRP A 295 -15.67 -5.02 5.24
C TRP A 295 -15.57 -6.51 4.89
N PHE A 296 -14.38 -7.01 4.55
CA PHE A 296 -14.14 -8.45 4.41
C PHE A 296 -14.47 -9.24 5.70
N GLU A 297 -13.98 -8.80 6.85
CA GLU A 297 -14.28 -9.44 8.14
C GLU A 297 -15.78 -9.52 8.41
N THR A 298 -16.49 -8.40 8.21
CA THR A 298 -17.93 -8.34 8.48
C THR A 298 -18.72 -9.11 7.45
N TYR A 299 -18.31 -9.10 6.19
CA TYR A 299 -18.89 -9.97 5.17
C TYR A 299 -18.79 -11.44 5.61
N LEU A 300 -17.65 -11.91 6.12
CA LEU A 300 -17.54 -13.29 6.62
C LEU A 300 -18.44 -13.52 7.84
N LYS A 301 -18.46 -12.61 8.81
CA LYS A 301 -19.34 -12.75 9.98
C LYS A 301 -20.81 -12.86 9.58
N VAL A 302 -21.25 -12.11 8.57
CA VAL A 302 -22.60 -12.22 8.03
C VAL A 302 -22.74 -13.52 7.25
N ALA A 303 -21.93 -13.70 6.22
CA ALA A 303 -22.02 -14.80 5.27
C ALA A 303 -21.88 -16.19 5.92
N MET A 304 -21.20 -16.30 7.06
CA MET A 304 -21.05 -17.53 7.84
C MET A 304 -22.22 -17.78 8.80
N ASN A 305 -23.00 -16.76 9.15
CA ASN A 305 -24.05 -16.83 10.17
C ASN A 305 -25.47 -16.55 9.65
N THR A 306 -25.66 -16.11 8.41
CA THR A 306 -26.98 -15.75 7.85
C THR A 306 -27.53 -16.73 6.81
N LYS A 307 -28.86 -16.81 6.71
CA LYS A 307 -29.58 -17.62 5.71
C LYS A 307 -29.37 -17.02 4.31
N GLN A 308 -29.51 -17.84 3.25
CA GLN A 308 -29.26 -17.47 1.84
C GLN A 308 -30.04 -16.25 1.33
N GLN A 309 -31.10 -15.85 2.03
CA GLN A 309 -32.02 -14.78 1.65
C GLN A 309 -31.75 -13.44 2.34
N GLU A 310 -30.82 -13.37 3.30
CA GLU A 310 -30.53 -12.13 4.04
C GLU A 310 -29.55 -11.23 3.27
N ASP A 311 -29.92 -9.95 3.12
CA ASP A 311 -29.17 -8.94 2.35
C ASP A 311 -28.08 -8.29 3.21
N LEU A 312 -26.84 -8.34 2.74
CA LEU A 312 -25.68 -7.69 3.37
C LEU A 312 -25.87 -6.18 3.55
N ARG A 313 -26.67 -5.53 2.69
CA ARG A 313 -27.01 -4.11 2.82
C ARG A 313 -27.71 -3.78 4.14
N ALA A 314 -28.45 -4.73 4.71
CA ALA A 314 -29.18 -4.53 5.96
C ALA A 314 -28.31 -4.72 7.21
N LEU A 315 -27.07 -5.20 7.07
CA LEU A 315 -26.26 -5.73 8.18
C LEU A 315 -25.04 -4.87 8.52
N THR A 316 -24.83 -3.76 7.81
CA THR A 316 -23.76 -2.80 8.13
C THR A 316 -24.26 -1.36 8.06
N PRO A 317 -24.02 -0.54 9.09
CA PRO A 317 -24.41 0.86 9.06
C PRO A 317 -23.60 1.62 8.00
N GLU A 318 -24.21 2.67 7.45
CA GLU A 318 -23.54 3.55 6.47
C GLU A 318 -22.37 4.34 7.09
N GLN A 319 -22.28 4.42 8.41
CA GLN A 319 -21.26 5.16 9.14
C GLN A 319 -20.60 4.30 10.22
N ILE A 320 -19.32 4.56 10.46
CA ILE A 320 -18.53 4.00 11.55
C ILE A 320 -17.87 5.16 12.31
N PRO A 321 -17.91 5.20 13.65
CA PRO A 321 -17.21 6.20 14.44
C PRO A 321 -15.70 6.18 14.20
N GLU A 322 -15.05 7.34 14.22
CA GLU A 322 -13.60 7.46 14.01
C GLU A 322 -12.80 6.63 15.02
N LYS A 323 -13.24 6.60 16.29
CA LYS A 323 -12.66 5.77 17.35
C LYS A 323 -12.65 4.28 16.97
N ASP A 324 -13.71 3.80 16.33
CA ASP A 324 -13.84 2.39 15.95
C ASP A 324 -12.97 2.06 14.74
N ILE A 325 -12.81 2.99 13.79
CA ILE A 325 -11.85 2.86 12.69
C ILE A 325 -10.42 2.76 13.25
N GLU A 326 -10.09 3.63 14.20
CA GLU A 326 -8.77 3.67 14.83
C GLU A 326 -8.46 2.40 15.62
N GLU A 327 -9.46 1.84 16.30
CA GLU A 327 -9.36 0.52 16.93
C GLU A 327 -9.17 -0.59 15.91
N CYS A 328 -9.88 -0.56 14.78
CA CYS A 328 -9.69 -1.52 13.69
C CYS A 328 -8.27 -1.45 13.12
N ARG A 329 -7.76 -0.23 12.88
CA ARG A 329 -6.40 0.01 12.40
C ARG A 329 -5.35 -0.54 13.35
N TYR A 330 -5.52 -0.34 14.66
CA TYR A 330 -4.60 -0.90 15.66
C TYR A 330 -4.67 -2.43 15.73
N LYS A 331 -5.87 -3.02 15.71
CA LYS A 331 -6.04 -4.48 15.66
C LYS A 331 -5.41 -5.11 14.42
N MET A 332 -5.53 -4.47 13.27
CA MET A 332 -4.85 -4.91 12.05
C MET A 332 -3.33 -4.86 12.21
N PHE A 333 -2.78 -3.77 12.74
CA PHE A 333 -1.35 -3.66 13.02
C PHE A 333 -0.87 -4.76 13.97
N GLU A 334 -1.58 -4.94 15.10
CA GLU A 334 -1.28 -5.95 16.11
C GLU A 334 -1.26 -7.36 15.50
N THR A 335 -2.25 -7.67 14.66
CA THR A 335 -2.34 -8.97 13.98
C THR A 335 -1.15 -9.22 13.07
N ILE A 336 -0.75 -8.22 12.26
CA ILE A 336 0.41 -8.33 11.37
C ILE A 336 1.70 -8.42 12.19
N TRP A 337 1.80 -7.65 13.26
CA TRP A 337 2.95 -7.68 14.16
C TRP A 337 3.16 -9.08 14.73
N LEU A 338 2.12 -9.67 15.31
CA LEU A 338 2.16 -11.02 15.87
C LEU A 338 2.47 -12.05 14.77
N ASP A 339 1.90 -11.91 13.57
CA ASP A 339 2.22 -12.79 12.44
C ASP A 339 3.71 -12.81 12.09
N ILE A 340 4.40 -11.68 12.27
CA ILE A 340 5.81 -11.53 11.93
C ILE A 340 6.73 -11.95 13.09
N PHE A 341 6.40 -11.57 14.32
CA PHE A 341 7.36 -11.58 15.44
C PHE A 341 7.06 -12.60 16.55
N ASP A 342 5.83 -13.10 16.68
CA ASP A 342 5.56 -14.16 17.66
C ASP A 342 6.05 -15.50 17.12
N ASN A 343 6.66 -16.32 17.97
CA ASN A 343 7.06 -17.69 17.62
C ASN A 343 5.89 -18.65 17.80
#